data_AF-A0A2P4S387-F1
#
_entry.id   AF-A0A2P4S387-F1
#
_cell.length_a   1.000
_cell.length_b   1.000
_cell.length_c   1.000
_cell.angle_alpha   90.00
_cell.angle_beta   90.00
_cell.angle_gamma   90.00
#
_symmetry.space_group_name_H-M   'P 1'
#
loop_
_entity.id
_entity.type
_entity.pdbx_description
1 polymer ?
#
loop_
_entity_poly.entity_id
_entity_poly.type
_entity_poly.pdbx_seq_one_letter_code
_entity_poly.pdbx_strand_id
1 'polypeptide(L)'
;MAVSRAQVQQDPSAETSEGIGINITCSHPNIQSSDYIYWYRQLPGRGLAFLVSAVKSSKEVLDPEGRLSVSADRRSSALWLKQPRLRDAAVYYCAVGTRGEEPGLRPGTNLIGRGGGTVPSVPAGGAAVPFSRPRPSCHC
;
A
#
# COMPACT_ATOMS: atom_id res chain seq x y z
N MET A 1 -16.39 16.01 3.01
CA MET A 1 -15.52 16.56 1.95
C MET A 1 -14.64 15.42 1.46
N ALA A 2 -14.80 15.02 0.20
CA ALA A 2 -14.01 13.92 -0.36
C ALA A 2 -12.59 14.43 -0.62
N VAL A 3 -11.59 13.74 -0.09
CA VAL A 3 -10.20 13.94 -0.50
C VAL A 3 -10.13 13.50 -1.96
N SER A 4 -10.14 14.45 -2.88
CA SER A 4 -9.87 14.19 -4.29
C SER A 4 -8.41 13.76 -4.40
N ARG A 5 -8.15 12.45 -4.29
CA ARG A 5 -6.88 11.85 -4.70
C ARG A 5 -6.63 12.34 -6.13
N ALA A 6 -5.51 12.99 -6.37
CA ALA A 6 -5.08 13.25 -7.74
C ALA A 6 -5.08 11.91 -8.49
N GLN A 7 -5.97 11.77 -9.47
CA GLN A 7 -6.13 10.52 -10.21
C GLN A 7 -4.91 10.36 -11.11
N VAL A 8 -4.03 9.43 -10.74
CA VAL A 8 -2.94 8.96 -11.60
C VAL A 8 -3.50 7.93 -12.58
N GLN A 9 -2.96 7.92 -13.79
CA GLN A 9 -3.30 6.94 -14.83
C GLN A 9 -2.03 6.20 -15.23
N GLN A 10 -2.04 4.87 -15.14
CA GLN A 10 -0.97 3.99 -15.59
C GLN A 10 -1.56 2.93 -16.53
N ASP A 11 -0.73 2.43 -17.43
CA ASP A 11 -1.08 1.22 -18.17
C ASP A 11 -1.23 0.04 -17.20
N PRO A 12 -2.23 -0.84 -17.41
CA PRO A 12 -2.53 -1.93 -16.49
C PRO A 12 -1.42 -2.98 -16.42
N SER A 13 -0.60 -3.09 -17.47
CA SER A 13 0.54 -4.00 -17.53
C SER A 13 1.62 -3.46 -18.46
N ALA A 14 2.85 -3.91 -18.22
CA ALA A 14 4.01 -3.67 -19.06
C ALA A 14 4.88 -4.92 -19.01
N GLU A 15 5.30 -5.42 -20.17
CA GLU A 15 6.04 -6.68 -20.30
C GLU A 15 7.31 -6.48 -21.12
N THR A 16 8.38 -7.17 -20.72
CA THR A 16 9.68 -7.19 -21.42
C THR A 16 10.40 -8.50 -21.11
N SER A 17 11.39 -8.85 -21.91
CA SER A 17 12.32 -9.94 -21.61
C SER A 17 13.41 -9.48 -20.64
N GLU A 18 14.00 -10.42 -19.90
CA GLU A 18 15.13 -10.12 -19.01
C GLU A 18 16.27 -9.41 -19.74
N GLY A 19 16.86 -8.40 -19.11
CA GLY A 19 17.95 -7.60 -19.65
C GLY A 19 17.54 -6.58 -20.73
N ILE A 20 16.28 -6.60 -21.19
CA ILE A 20 15.74 -5.60 -22.12
C ILE A 20 15.03 -4.51 -21.32
N GLY A 21 15.56 -3.29 -21.40
CA GLY A 21 15.02 -2.16 -20.65
C GLY A 21 13.57 -1.82 -21.05
N ILE A 22 12.80 -1.34 -20.08
CA ILE A 22 11.37 -1.03 -20.24
C ILE A 22 11.02 0.29 -19.58
N ASN A 23 10.04 1.01 -20.12
CA ASN A 23 9.44 2.19 -19.50
C ASN A 23 8.07 1.85 -18.92
N ILE A 24 7.85 2.23 -17.67
CA ILE A 24 6.54 2.21 -17.03
C ILE A 24 6.08 3.66 -16.93
N THR A 25 4.99 3.99 -17.61
CA THR A 25 4.50 5.37 -17.72
C THR A 25 3.45 5.66 -16.66
N CYS A 26 3.37 6.92 -16.25
CA CYS A 26 2.36 7.43 -15.34
C CYS A 26 1.93 8.83 -15.78
N SER A 27 0.63 9.05 -15.89
CA SER A 27 0.03 10.36 -16.15
C SER A 27 -0.62 10.89 -14.87
N HIS A 28 -0.41 12.16 -14.59
CA HIS A 28 -0.95 12.89 -13.44
C HIS A 28 -1.41 14.28 -13.90
N PRO A 29 -2.57 14.39 -14.57
CA PRO A 29 -3.01 15.62 -15.23
C PRO A 29 -3.30 16.78 -14.27
N ASN A 30 -3.64 16.45 -13.02
CA ASN A 30 -4.03 17.39 -11.97
C ASN A 30 -2.92 17.64 -10.92
N ILE A 31 -1.67 17.33 -11.24
CA ILE A 31 -0.54 17.55 -10.32
C ILE A 31 -0.37 19.04 -9.99
N GLN A 32 -0.12 19.37 -8.73
CA GLN A 32 0.17 20.73 -8.30
C GLN A 32 1.67 21.04 -8.35
N SER A 33 2.04 22.31 -8.42
CA SER A 33 3.43 22.77 -8.57
C SER A 33 4.38 22.28 -7.47
N SER A 34 3.86 22.09 -6.25
CA SER A 34 4.60 21.62 -5.07
C SER A 34 4.53 20.11 -4.82
N ASP A 35 3.70 19.37 -5.57
CA ASP A 35 3.55 17.94 -5.35
C ASP A 35 4.81 17.18 -5.72
N TYR A 36 5.05 16.09 -5.03
CA TYR A 36 6.09 15.12 -5.34
C TYR A 36 5.47 13.98 -6.14
N ILE A 37 6.18 13.52 -7.16
CA ILE A 37 5.89 12.28 -7.88
C ILE A 37 6.68 11.19 -7.18
N TYR A 38 5.99 10.13 -6.76
CA TYR A 38 6.56 8.99 -6.06
C TYR A 38 6.43 7.74 -6.91
N TRP A 39 7.47 6.91 -6.90
CA TRP A 39 7.45 5.58 -7.47
C TRP A 39 7.74 4.54 -6.41
N TYR A 40 6.95 3.47 -6.43
CA TYR A 40 7.02 2.35 -5.52
C TYR A 40 7.02 1.03 -6.29
N ARG A 41 7.49 -0.02 -5.62
CA ARG A 41 7.49 -1.40 -6.11
C ARG A 41 6.86 -2.31 -5.06
N GLN A 42 6.00 -3.22 -5.49
CA GLN A 42 5.49 -4.30 -4.68
C GLN A 42 5.86 -5.65 -5.28
N LEU A 43 6.77 -6.36 -4.62
CA LEU A 43 7.10 -7.73 -4.96
C LEU A 43 6.00 -8.68 -4.47
N PRO A 44 5.77 -9.82 -5.14
CA PRO A 44 4.82 -10.84 -4.68
C PRO A 44 5.06 -11.22 -3.22
N GLY A 45 4.01 -11.17 -2.41
CA GLY A 45 4.08 -11.50 -0.97
C GLY A 45 4.81 -10.49 -0.09
N ARG A 46 5.19 -9.32 -0.61
CA ARG A 46 5.87 -8.26 0.15
C ARG A 46 5.01 -7.00 0.28
N GLY A 47 5.37 -6.18 1.27
CA GLY A 47 4.83 -4.83 1.41
C GLY A 47 5.32 -3.90 0.30
N LEU A 48 4.69 -2.73 0.20
CA LEU A 48 5.10 -1.71 -0.75
C LEU A 48 6.47 -1.13 -0.36
N ALA A 49 7.40 -1.05 -1.31
CA ALA A 49 8.72 -0.48 -1.14
C ALA A 49 8.88 0.81 -1.95
N PHE A 50 9.40 1.86 -1.32
CA PHE A 50 9.72 3.12 -1.99
C PHE A 50 10.94 2.96 -2.90
N LEU A 51 10.87 3.50 -4.13
CA LEU A 51 11.99 3.53 -5.07
C LEU A 51 12.62 4.91 -5.15
N VAL A 52 11.83 5.91 -5.52
CA VAL A 52 12.32 7.25 -5.85
C VAL A 52 11.19 8.27 -5.83
N SER A 53 11.52 9.53 -5.56
CA SER A 53 10.60 10.65 -5.66
C SER A 53 11.24 11.88 -6.29
N ALA A 54 10.51 12.61 -7.13
CA ALA A 54 10.97 13.86 -7.74
C ALA A 54 9.85 14.90 -7.78
N VAL A 55 10.24 16.19 -7.65
CA VAL A 55 9.34 17.30 -8.00
C VAL A 55 9.52 17.64 -9.47
N LYS A 56 10.76 17.82 -9.91
CA LYS A 56 11.17 18.10 -11.29
C LYS A 56 12.41 17.29 -11.63
N SER A 57 12.69 17.20 -12.93
CA SER A 57 13.88 16.57 -13.49
C SER A 57 13.97 15.06 -13.29
N SER A 58 14.93 14.43 -13.95
CA SER A 58 15.19 13.00 -13.82
C SER A 58 16.00 12.66 -12.56
N LYS A 59 15.75 11.49 -11.99
CA LYS A 59 16.52 10.93 -10.86
C LYS A 59 16.89 9.48 -11.14
N GLU A 60 18.06 9.06 -10.68
CA GLU A 60 18.51 7.67 -10.78
C GLU A 60 17.79 6.79 -9.75
N VAL A 61 17.60 5.53 -10.11
CA VAL A 61 17.05 4.48 -9.25
C VAL A 61 18.09 3.37 -9.16
N LEU A 62 18.42 2.96 -7.93
CA LEU A 62 19.52 2.03 -7.68
C LEU A 62 19.08 0.56 -7.73
N ASP A 63 17.89 0.26 -7.22
CA ASP A 63 17.34 -1.10 -7.21
C ASP A 63 15.81 -1.07 -7.45
N PRO A 64 15.32 -1.57 -8.59
CA PRO A 64 16.10 -2.02 -9.75
C PRO A 64 16.86 -0.86 -10.42
N GLU A 65 18.01 -1.12 -11.05
CA GLU A 65 18.79 -0.08 -11.74
C GLU A 65 17.93 0.58 -12.83
N GLY A 66 17.85 1.91 -12.79
CA GLY A 66 16.97 2.63 -13.68
C GLY A 66 17.00 4.13 -13.50
N ARG A 67 15.98 4.79 -14.06
CA ARG A 67 15.84 6.24 -14.01
C ARG A 67 14.37 6.65 -14.01
N LEU A 68 14.00 7.52 -13.09
CA LEU A 68 12.78 8.31 -13.18
C LEU A 68 13.02 9.49 -14.13
N SER A 69 12.11 9.69 -15.08
CA SER A 69 12.03 10.91 -15.89
C SER A 69 10.68 11.59 -15.66
N VAL A 70 10.69 12.93 -15.54
CA VAL A 70 9.50 13.75 -15.34
C VAL A 70 9.38 14.71 -16.53
N SER A 71 8.18 14.80 -17.13
CA SER A 71 7.93 15.72 -18.23
C SER A 71 8.11 17.18 -17.80
N ALA A 72 8.37 18.07 -18.78
CA ALA A 72 8.60 19.48 -18.48
C ALA A 72 7.38 20.15 -17.82
N ASP A 73 6.17 19.81 -18.28
CA ASP A 73 4.89 20.26 -17.69
C ASP A 73 4.52 19.48 -16.42
N ARG A 74 5.31 18.46 -16.07
CA ARG A 74 5.14 17.56 -14.95
C ARG A 74 3.84 16.77 -14.98
N ARG A 75 3.09 16.73 -16.09
CA ARG A 75 1.83 15.96 -16.17
C ARG A 75 2.05 14.49 -16.49
N SER A 76 3.28 14.08 -16.77
CA SER A 76 3.66 12.69 -16.89
C SER A 76 5.03 12.40 -16.29
N SER A 77 5.23 11.13 -15.95
CA SER A 77 6.52 10.58 -15.57
C SER A 77 6.69 9.17 -16.14
N ALA A 78 7.94 8.75 -16.29
CA ALA A 78 8.28 7.41 -16.71
C ALA A 78 9.38 6.85 -15.81
N LEU A 79 9.16 5.64 -15.30
CA LEU A 79 10.17 4.84 -14.64
C LEU A 79 10.79 3.90 -15.68
N TRP A 80 12.01 4.21 -16.09
CA TRP A 80 12.80 3.36 -16.95
C TRP A 80 13.58 2.35 -16.10
N LEU A 81 13.40 1.06 -16.38
CA LEU A 81 14.22 -0.02 -15.83
C LEU A 81 15.29 -0.37 -16.88
N LYS A 82 16.56 -0.32 -16.50
CA LYS A 82 17.68 -0.43 -17.46
C LYS A 82 17.84 -1.86 -17.99
N GLN A 83 17.98 -2.81 -17.07
CA GLN A 83 18.19 -4.24 -17.36
C GLN A 83 17.42 -5.06 -16.31
N PRO A 84 16.08 -5.09 -16.38
CA PRO A 84 15.26 -5.79 -15.40
C PRO A 84 15.54 -7.30 -15.44
N ARG A 85 15.54 -7.93 -14.28
CA ARG A 85 15.64 -9.39 -14.10
C ARG A 85 14.31 -9.94 -13.62
N LEU A 86 14.16 -11.26 -13.60
CA LEU A 86 12.96 -11.94 -13.13
C LEU A 86 12.60 -11.55 -11.69
N ARG A 87 13.61 -11.29 -10.84
CA ARG A 87 13.41 -10.81 -9.46
C ARG A 87 12.81 -9.41 -9.36
N ASP A 88 12.86 -8.63 -10.45
CA ASP A 88 12.34 -7.27 -10.53
C ASP A 88 10.89 -7.26 -11.05
N ALA A 89 10.33 -8.41 -11.44
CA ALA A 89 8.93 -8.56 -11.78
C ALA A 89 8.06 -8.28 -10.54
N ALA A 90 7.27 -7.20 -10.62
CA ALA A 90 6.56 -6.61 -9.51
C ALA A 90 5.42 -5.73 -10.01
N VAL A 91 4.54 -5.32 -9.10
CA VAL A 91 3.62 -4.21 -9.38
C VAL A 91 4.32 -2.90 -9.08
N TYR A 92 4.35 -1.98 -10.04
CA TYR A 92 4.96 -0.66 -9.90
C TYR A 92 3.88 0.40 -9.78
N TYR A 93 3.94 1.19 -8.71
CA TYR A 93 2.94 2.20 -8.41
C TYR A 93 3.53 3.60 -8.52
N CYS A 94 2.81 4.45 -9.23
CA CYS A 94 3.03 5.88 -9.26
C CYS A 94 2.03 6.56 -8.32
N ALA A 95 2.47 7.60 -7.60
CA ALA A 95 1.60 8.44 -6.79
C ALA A 95 2.05 9.89 -6.85
N VAL A 96 1.14 10.82 -6.56
CA VAL A 96 1.45 12.23 -6.38
C VAL A 96 0.91 12.73 -5.04
N GLY A 97 1.65 13.59 -4.36
CA GLY A 97 1.24 14.14 -3.07
C GLY A 97 2.20 15.19 -2.51
N THR A 98 1.77 15.89 -1.46
CA THR A 98 2.62 16.88 -0.79
C THR A 98 3.69 16.21 0.07
N ARG A 99 4.80 16.92 0.33
CA ARG A 99 5.89 16.40 1.15
C ARG A 99 5.41 16.19 2.59
N GLY A 100 5.42 14.95 3.08
CA GLY A 100 4.96 14.61 4.43
C GLY A 100 3.55 14.02 4.49
N GLU A 101 2.82 14.02 3.37
CA GLU A 101 1.65 13.18 3.20
C GLU A 101 2.13 11.82 2.67
N GLU A 102 2.16 10.81 3.53
CA GLU A 102 2.36 9.44 3.04
C GLU A 102 1.21 9.13 2.07
N PRO A 103 1.48 8.70 0.81
CA PRO A 103 0.43 8.49 -0.19
C PRO A 103 -0.55 7.37 0.18
N GLY A 104 -1.46 7.59 1.13
CA GLY A 104 -2.61 6.74 1.42
C GLY A 104 -2.34 5.24 1.67
N LEU A 105 -1.10 4.82 1.90
CA LEU A 105 -0.76 3.45 2.27
C LEU A 105 -0.96 3.33 3.76
N ARG A 106 -2.22 3.28 4.18
CA ARG A 106 -2.52 2.87 5.54
C ARG A 106 -1.84 1.53 5.78
N PRO A 107 -0.93 1.39 6.77
CA PRO A 107 -0.50 0.08 7.20
C PRO A 107 -1.77 -0.66 7.59
N GLY A 108 -2.14 -1.68 6.82
CA GLY A 108 -3.21 -2.58 7.21
C GLY A 108 -2.78 -3.18 8.53
N THR A 109 -3.28 -2.63 9.63
CA THR A 109 -3.12 -3.25 10.92
C THR A 109 -3.90 -4.55 10.83
N ASN A 110 -3.21 -5.65 10.55
CA ASN A 110 -3.73 -6.97 10.85
C ASN A 110 -3.83 -7.03 12.38
N LEU A 111 -4.93 -6.49 12.92
CA LEU A 111 -5.37 -6.84 14.26
C LEU A 111 -5.74 -8.31 14.17
N ILE A 112 -4.80 -9.18 14.53
CA ILE A 112 -5.13 -10.51 15.02
C ILE A 112 -5.90 -10.26 16.31
N GLY A 113 -7.21 -10.04 16.17
CA GLY A 113 -8.18 -10.01 17.25
C GLY A 113 -8.34 -11.44 17.78
N ARG A 114 -7.35 -11.88 18.54
CA ARG A 114 -7.44 -13.11 19.33
C ARG A 114 -8.29 -12.80 20.56
N GLY A 115 -9.57 -13.15 20.45
CA GLY A 115 -10.44 -13.48 21.60
C GLY A 115 -11.25 -12.33 22.18
N GLY A 116 -12.56 -12.56 22.28
CA GLY A 116 -13.45 -11.73 23.08
C GLY A 116 -14.86 -11.56 22.50
N GLY A 117 -15.47 -12.61 21.97
CA GLY A 117 -16.90 -12.60 21.68
C GLY A 117 -17.69 -12.63 22.98
N THR A 118 -18.14 -11.46 23.44
CA THR A 118 -19.12 -11.33 24.52
C THR A 118 -20.52 -11.54 23.93
N VAL A 119 -21.20 -12.58 24.40
CA VAL A 119 -22.65 -12.80 24.21
C VAL A 119 -23.47 -11.73 24.97
N PRO A 120 -24.71 -11.43 24.54
CA PRO A 120 -25.35 -10.14 24.78
C PRO A 120 -26.25 -10.10 26.04
N SER A 121 -26.41 -8.86 26.54
CA SER A 121 -27.58 -8.24 27.23
C SER A 121 -28.50 -9.08 28.14
N VAL A 122 -28.64 -8.64 29.41
CA VAL A 122 -29.89 -8.45 30.20
C VAL A 122 -29.53 -7.95 31.62
N PRO A 123 -30.36 -7.12 32.30
CA PRO A 123 -29.95 -6.30 33.45
C PRO A 123 -30.11 -7.01 34.80
N ALA A 124 -29.29 -6.61 35.77
CA ALA A 124 -29.32 -7.11 37.15
C ALA A 124 -30.29 -6.28 38.02
N GLY A 125 -31.37 -6.92 38.47
CA GLY A 125 -32.17 -6.53 39.64
C GLY A 125 -32.20 -7.73 40.59
N GLY A 126 -31.65 -7.57 41.80
CA GLY A 126 -31.31 -8.67 42.69
C GLY A 126 -32.44 -9.25 43.53
N ALA A 127 -32.18 -10.39 44.16
CA ALA A 127 -32.49 -10.73 45.55
C ALA A 127 -32.12 -12.20 45.86
N ALA A 128 -31.24 -12.37 46.84
CA ALA A 128 -31.44 -13.21 48.03
C ALA A 128 -31.48 -14.77 47.94
N VAL A 129 -30.49 -15.38 48.62
CA VAL A 129 -30.51 -16.59 49.50
C VAL A 129 -30.57 -18.02 48.88
N PRO A 130 -30.25 -19.11 49.63
CA PRO A 130 -28.99 -19.85 49.44
C PRO A 130 -29.12 -21.41 49.38
N PHE A 131 -27.95 -22.09 49.38
CA PHE A 131 -27.69 -23.47 49.86
C PHE A 131 -28.39 -24.67 49.18
N SER A 132 -27.60 -25.49 48.47
CA SER A 132 -27.38 -26.92 48.82
C SER A 132 -26.42 -27.63 47.83
N ARG A 133 -25.29 -28.14 48.35
CA ARG A 133 -24.47 -29.23 47.77
C ARG A 133 -25.22 -30.57 47.95
N PRO A 134 -24.96 -31.67 47.19
CA PRO A 134 -23.61 -32.23 46.93
C PRO A 134 -23.34 -32.88 45.55
N ARG A 135 -22.04 -33.13 45.32
CA ARG A 135 -21.36 -34.03 44.33
C ARG A 135 -21.80 -35.52 44.49
N PRO A 136 -21.23 -36.49 43.74
CA PRO A 136 -20.98 -36.63 42.30
C PRO A 136 -21.47 -38.03 41.79
N SER A 137 -21.40 -38.34 40.49
CA SER A 137 -20.96 -39.66 39.99
C SER A 137 -20.92 -39.69 38.46
N CYS A 138 -19.72 -39.89 37.92
CA CYS A 138 -19.51 -40.43 36.60
C CYS A 138 -19.69 -41.95 36.68
N HIS A 139 -20.37 -42.58 35.72
CA HIS A 139 -20.06 -43.94 35.26
C HIS A 139 -20.50 -44.11 33.81
N CYS A 140 -19.81 -45.06 33.15
CA CYS A 140 -19.57 -45.25 31.71
C CYS A 140 -20.80 -45.40 30.81
#